data_AF-W4CR24-F1
#
_entry.id   AF-W4CR24-F1
#
_cell.length_a   1.000
_cell.length_b   1.000
_cell.length_c   1.000
_cell.angle_alpha   90.00
_cell.angle_beta   90.00
_cell.angle_gamma   90.00
#
_symmetry.space_group_name_H-M   'P 1'
#
loop_
_entity.id
_entity.type
_entity.pdbx_description
1 polymer ?
#
loop_
_entity_poly.entity_id
_entity_poly.type
_entity_poly.pdbx_seq_one_letter_code
_entity_poly.pdbx_strand_id
1 'polypeptide(L)'
;MTAILEALYHGKLKSNMNIVPSHPEYRSAYRQVTAELHQWRERLGEEVFRELEEYLDLCDSVNSMHVEAAFHHGFKLGANLLIEVMSNRETP
;
A
#
# COMPACT_ATOMS: atom_id res chain seq x y z
N MET A 1 21.69 -20.27 -5.03
CA MET A 1 20.85 -19.36 -4.23
C MET A 1 19.84 -18.73 -5.18
N THR A 2 18.55 -18.68 -4.84
CA THR A 2 17.55 -18.09 -5.75
C THR A 2 17.62 -16.56 -5.72
N ALA A 3 17.19 -15.90 -6.79
CA ALA A 3 17.24 -14.43 -6.91
C ALA A 3 16.52 -13.72 -5.76
N ILE A 4 15.44 -14.30 -5.23
CA ILE A 4 14.70 -13.75 -4.08
C ILE A 4 15.47 -13.86 -2.76
N LEU A 5 16.20 -14.96 -2.54
CA LEU A 5 17.02 -15.15 -1.33
C LEU A 5 18.25 -14.24 -1.35
N GLU A 6 18.84 -14.01 -2.53
CA GLU A 6 19.92 -13.04 -2.71
C GLU A 6 19.43 -11.60 -2.52
N ALA A 7 18.26 -11.26 -3.07
CA ALA A 7 17.64 -9.96 -2.83
C ALA A 7 17.29 -9.74 -1.34
N LEU A 8 16.85 -10.78 -0.64
CA LEU A 8 16.63 -10.75 0.81
C LEU A 8 17.94 -10.52 1.56
N TYR A 9 18.97 -11.31 1.27
CA TYR A 9 20.28 -11.24 1.91
C TYR A 9 20.92 -9.86 1.77
N HIS A 10 20.74 -9.21 0.62
CA HIS A 10 21.26 -7.86 0.36
C HIS A 10 20.29 -6.72 0.74
N GLY A 11 19.15 -7.00 1.38
CA GLY A 11 18.18 -5.98 1.78
C GLY A 11 17.51 -5.24 0.61
N LYS A 12 17.47 -5.86 -0.57
CA LYS A 12 16.90 -5.31 -1.81
C LYS A 12 15.39 -5.53 -1.93
N LEU A 13 14.80 -6.33 -1.04
CA LEU A 13 13.35 -6.49 -0.92
C LEU A 13 12.73 -5.29 -0.19
N LYS A 14 12.80 -4.08 -0.80
CA LYS A 14 12.04 -2.91 -0.34
C LYS A 14 10.70 -2.90 -1.05
N SER A 15 9.70 -3.56 -0.47
CA SER A 15 8.35 -3.66 -1.02
C SER A 15 7.69 -2.28 -1.18
N ASN A 16 7.85 -1.37 -0.22
CA ASN A 16 7.03 -0.17 -0.11
C ASN A 16 7.58 1.10 -0.81
N MET A 17 8.90 1.22 -1.04
CA MET A 17 9.49 2.51 -1.43
C MET A 17 9.41 2.85 -2.92
N ASN A 18 8.94 1.93 -3.79
CA ASN A 18 8.88 2.15 -5.24
C ASN A 18 7.56 1.64 -5.87
N ILE A 19 6.52 1.40 -5.06
CA ILE A 19 5.21 1.03 -5.61
C ILE A 19 4.59 2.30 -6.21
N VAL A 20 4.72 2.45 -7.52
CA VAL A 20 3.84 3.33 -8.29
C VAL A 20 2.63 2.47 -8.66
N PRO A 21 1.41 2.78 -8.17
CA PRO A 21 0.24 2.04 -8.58
C PRO A 21 0.12 2.07 -10.10
N SER A 22 0.11 0.89 -10.73
CA SER A 22 0.04 0.75 -12.19
C SER A 22 -1.38 0.92 -12.73
N HIS A 23 -2.36 1.12 -11.84
CA HIS A 23 -3.74 1.31 -12.24
C HIS A 23 -3.86 2.54 -13.14
N PRO A 24 -4.44 2.44 -14.35
CA PRO A 24 -4.47 3.53 -15.32
C PRO A 24 -5.06 4.83 -14.77
N GLU A 25 -6.06 4.70 -13.89
CA GLU A 25 -6.78 5.82 -13.28
C GLU A 25 -6.10 6.41 -12.04
N TYR A 26 -5.05 5.77 -11.51
CA TYR A 26 -4.41 6.24 -10.28
C TYR A 26 -3.92 7.69 -10.43
N ARG A 27 -3.30 8.01 -11.58
CA ARG A 27 -2.79 9.36 -11.83
C ARG A 27 -3.90 10.40 -11.94
N SER A 28 -5.04 10.06 -12.54
CA SER A 28 -6.18 10.99 -12.63
C SER A 28 -6.83 11.19 -11.26
N ALA A 29 -7.04 10.11 -10.51
CA ALA A 29 -7.60 10.18 -9.16
C ALA A 29 -6.69 10.99 -8.23
N TYR A 30 -5.37 10.74 -8.25
CA TYR A 30 -4.42 11.50 -7.44
C TYR A 30 -4.46 13.00 -7.75
N ARG A 31 -4.48 13.37 -9.04
CA ARG A 31 -4.59 14.79 -9.45
C ARG A 31 -5.90 15.41 -8.96
N GLN A 32 -7.01 14.67 -9.02
CA GLN A 32 -8.29 15.15 -8.53
C GLN A 32 -8.24 15.41 -7.03
N VAL A 33 -7.72 14.47 -6.24
CA VAL A 33 -7.54 14.64 -4.79
C VAL A 33 -6.71 15.89 -4.47
N THR A 34 -5.57 16.08 -5.14
CA THR A 34 -4.74 17.27 -4.93
C THR A 34 -5.46 18.56 -5.31
N ALA A 35 -6.23 18.56 -6.41
CA ALA A 35 -7.00 19.73 -6.83
C ALA A 35 -8.09 20.11 -5.83
N GLU A 36 -8.83 19.13 -5.31
CA GLU A 36 -9.86 19.35 -4.29
C GLU A 36 -9.24 19.88 -2.98
N LEU A 37 -8.09 19.33 -2.57
CA LEU A 37 -7.38 19.78 -1.37
C LEU A 37 -6.93 21.26 -1.50
N HIS A 38 -6.43 21.67 -2.66
CA HIS A 38 -6.10 23.07 -2.91
C HIS A 38 -7.32 24.00 -2.83
N GLN A 39 -8.47 23.59 -3.40
CA GLN A 39 -9.70 24.36 -3.29
C GLN A 39 -10.18 24.50 -1.84
N TRP A 40 -10.04 23.44 -1.04
CA TRP A 40 -10.36 23.51 0.38
C TRP A 40 -9.45 24.47 1.14
N ARG A 41 -8.15 24.49 0.83
CA ARG A 41 -7.22 25.45 1.44
C ARG A 41 -7.61 26.89 1.18
N GLU A 42 -7.95 27.22 -0.07
CA GLU A 42 -8.38 28.57 -0.45
C GLU A 42 -9.70 28.99 0.22
N ARG A 43 -10.62 28.03 0.43
CA ARG A 43 -11.95 28.30 0.98
C ARG A 43 -12.02 28.38 2.50
N LEU A 44 -11.21 27.58 3.21
CA LEU A 44 -11.32 27.41 4.67
C LEU A 44 -10.42 28.35 5.46
N GLY A 45 -9.40 28.93 4.81
CA GLY A 45 -8.35 29.67 5.53
C GLY A 45 -7.43 28.73 6.31
N GLU A 46 -6.25 29.23 6.70
CA GLU A 46 -5.14 28.38 7.14
C GLU A 46 -5.43 27.60 8.45
N GLU A 47 -6.13 28.20 9.41
CA GLU A 47 -6.39 27.59 10.71
C GLU A 47 -7.34 26.39 10.61
N VAL A 48 -8.48 26.56 9.93
CA VAL A 48 -9.46 25.48 9.71
C VAL A 48 -8.92 24.43 8.74
N PHE A 49 -8.13 24.85 7.75
CA PHE A 49 -7.47 23.91 6.85
C PHE A 49 -6.48 23.00 7.58
N ARG A 50 -5.76 23.52 8.59
CA ARG A 50 -4.86 22.70 9.41
C ARG A 50 -5.61 21.62 10.20
N GLU A 51 -6.79 21.92 10.75
CA GLU A 51 -7.62 20.90 11.41
C GLU A 51 -8.06 19.78 10.44
N LEU A 52 -8.31 20.15 9.18
CA LEU A 52 -8.61 19.19 8.12
C LEU A 52 -7.39 18.35 7.74
N GLU A 53 -6.19 18.94 7.67
CA GLU A 53 -4.94 18.19 7.47
C GLU A 53 -4.72 17.17 8.59
N GLU A 54 -4.90 17.57 9.86
CA GLU A 54 -4.81 16.65 11.01
C GLU A 54 -5.81 15.49 10.91
N TYR A 55 -7.03 15.74 10.46
CA TYR A 55 -8.02 14.69 10.19
C TYR A 55 -7.58 13.74 9.07
N LEU A 56 -7.06 14.28 7.96
CA LEU A 56 -6.57 13.49 6.84
C LEU A 56 -5.38 12.60 7.25
N ASP A 57 -4.46 13.13 8.06
CA ASP A 57 -3.34 12.35 8.62
C ASP A 57 -3.83 11.17 9.48
N LEU A 58 -4.88 11.38 10.28
CA LEU A 58 -5.51 10.30 11.05
C LEU A 58 -6.14 9.24 10.14
N CYS A 59 -6.83 9.66 9.07
CA CYS A 59 -7.38 8.74 8.07
C CYS A 59 -6.29 7.91 7.39
N ASP A 60 -5.18 8.54 6.99
CA ASP A 60 -4.04 7.87 6.37
C ASP A 60 -3.36 6.88 7.31
N SER A 61 -3.26 7.22 8.59
CA SER A 61 -2.74 6.32 9.63
C SER A 61 -3.60 5.06 9.80
N VAL A 62 -4.92 5.23 9.92
CA VAL A 62 -5.86 4.09 10.02
C VAL A 62 -5.82 3.23 8.74
N ASN A 63 -5.81 3.87 7.57
CA ASN A 63 -5.71 3.17 6.29
C ASN A 63 -4.38 2.40 6.17
N SER A 64 -3.27 2.98 6.62
CA SER A 64 -1.95 2.33 6.62
C SER A 64 -1.93 1.07 7.48
N MET A 65 -2.52 1.10 8.69
CA MET A 65 -2.66 -0.09 9.54
C MET A 65 -3.49 -1.18 8.87
N HIS A 66 -4.57 -0.80 8.18
CA HIS A 66 -5.41 -1.75 7.45
C HIS A 66 -4.66 -2.39 6.28
N VAL A 67 -3.96 -1.59 5.47
CA VAL A 67 -3.16 -2.05 4.33
C VAL A 67 -2.03 -2.98 4.80
N GLU A 68 -1.36 -2.66 5.90
CA GLU A 68 -0.35 -3.54 6.51
C GLU A 68 -0.95 -4.89 6.92
N ALA A 69 -2.08 -4.88 7.62
CA ALA A 69 -2.76 -6.11 8.03
C ALA A 69 -3.21 -6.95 6.82
N ALA A 70 -3.77 -6.32 5.78
CA ALA A 70 -4.17 -6.97 4.55
C ALA A 70 -2.97 -7.58 3.80
N PHE A 71 -1.84 -6.86 3.72
CA PHE A 71 -0.60 -7.36 3.14
C PHE A 71 -0.10 -8.60 3.89
N HIS A 72 -0.02 -8.52 5.22
CA HIS A 72 0.43 -9.64 6.05
C HIS A 72 -0.48 -10.87 5.91
N HIS A 73 -1.79 -10.65 5.90
CA HIS A 73 -2.77 -11.72 5.72
C HIS A 73 -2.67 -12.35 4.32
N GLY A 74 -2.59 -11.54 3.26
CA GLY A 74 -2.47 -12.00 1.88
C GLY A 74 -1.22 -12.84 1.63
N PHE A 75 -0.07 -12.44 2.17
CA PHE A 75 1.16 -13.23 2.07
C PHE A 75 1.06 -14.57 2.80
N LYS A 76 0.52 -14.59 4.01
CA LYS A 76 0.28 -15.83 4.77
C LYS A 76 -0.66 -16.77 4.02
N LEU A 77 -1.77 -16.23 3.49
CA LEU A 77 -2.73 -16.99 2.70
C LEU A 77 -2.06 -17.58 1.45
N GLY A 78 -1.33 -16.77 0.67
CA GLY A 78 -0.62 -17.22 -0.52
C GLY A 78 0.41 -18.32 -0.23
N ALA A 79 1.17 -18.19 0.86
CA ALA A 79 2.12 -19.21 1.29
C ALA A 79 1.41 -20.53 1.68
N ASN A 80 0.31 -20.44 2.44
CA ASN A 80 -0.48 -21.62 2.82
C ASN A 80 -1.07 -22.32 1.59
N LEU A 81 -1.61 -21.57 0.63
CA LEU A 81 -2.13 -22.11 -0.63
C LEU A 81 -1.02 -22.82 -1.44
N LEU A 82 0.17 -22.22 -1.51
CA LEU A 82 1.30 -22.85 -2.20
C LEU A 82 1.70 -24.16 -1.52
N ILE A 83 1.81 -24.18 -0.19
CA ILE A 83 2.13 -25.38 0.59
C ILE A 83 1.07 -26.45 0.34
N GLU A 84 -0.22 -26.12 0.40
CA GLU A 84 -1.31 -27.06 0.14
C GLU A 84 -1.22 -27.67 -1.27
N VAL A 85 -1.07 -26.84 -2.31
CA VAL A 85 -0.96 -27.32 -3.70
C VAL A 85 0.29 -28.18 -3.91
N MET A 86 1.41 -27.84 -3.28
CA MET A 86 2.66 -28.62 -3.38
C MET A 86 2.61 -29.90 -2.56
N SER A 87 1.90 -29.92 -1.43
CA SER A 87 1.76 -31.11 -0.58
C SER A 87 0.76 -32.11 -1.14
N ASN A 88 -0.24 -31.62 -1.90
CA ASN A 88 -1.20 -32.44 -2.64
C ASN A 88 -0.70 -32.86 -4.04
N ARG A 89 0.56 -32.55 -4.40
CA ARG A 89 1.24 -33.28 -5.48
C ARG A 89 1.67 -34.63 -4.94
N GLU A 90 0.71 -35.56 -4.82
CA GLU A 90 1.03 -36.96 -4.99
C GLU A 90 1.72 -37.11 -6.36
N THR A 91 2.86 -37.77 -6.35
CA THR A 91 3.75 -38.00 -7.49
C THR A 91 3.00 -38.76 -8.61
N PRO A 92 3.39 -38.62 -9.89
CA PRO A 92 2.88 -39.51 -10.93
C PRO A 92 3.12 -40.99 -10.59
#